data_AF-A0A2T4GXT1-F1
#
_entry.id   AF-A0A2T4GXT1-F1
#
_cell.length_a   1.000
_cell.length_b   1.000
_cell.length_c   1.000
_cell.angle_alpha   90.00
_cell.angle_beta   90.00
_cell.angle_gamma   90.00
#
_symmetry.space_group_name_H-M   'P 1'
#
loop_
_entity.id
_entity.type
_entity.pdbx_description
1 polymer ?
#
loop_
_entity_poly.entity_id
_entity_poly.type
_entity_poly.pdbx_seq_one_letter_code
_entity_poly.pdbx_strand_id
1 'polypeptide(L)'
;MAPTRPLLYVALGLLMVVSIIELSFISGMVGWLHRTATGTFSFQWQGTKYQIKGEPANIITDQGHTSNGAAGTAFVLIGCGGILALILRNRQNPGKFSRFLYTTWLVFNVLSLLLVLSALIYTFVVTNEHNGQSIIPSVAAKLNAGQKYPLESWTPQNWFSALLDLDLSNSNERSDIEHHLRLMKGWQYNLIPFFVIHLAETVLALWDAMQRRNELVPAYAPAKHDSYGPV
;
A
#
# COMPACT_ATOMS: atom_id res chain seq x y z
N MET A 1 -14.75 -30.79 -0.72
CA MET A 1 -14.33 -29.45 -0.24
C MET A 1 -13.01 -29.11 -0.91
N ALA A 2 -12.89 -27.96 -1.56
CA ALA A 2 -11.63 -27.55 -2.18
C ALA A 2 -10.53 -27.45 -1.10
N PRO A 3 -9.29 -27.87 -1.39
CA PRO A 3 -8.21 -27.74 -0.42
C PRO A 3 -7.95 -26.23 -0.21
N THR A 4 -8.16 -25.76 1.02
CA THR A 4 -7.95 -24.36 1.46
C THR A 4 -6.50 -23.90 1.31
N ARG A 5 -5.55 -24.84 1.40
CA ARG A 5 -4.11 -24.56 1.37
C ARG A 5 -3.59 -24.04 0.02
N PRO A 6 -3.84 -24.69 -1.14
CA PRO A 6 -3.51 -24.11 -2.44
C PRO A 6 -4.10 -22.72 -2.65
N LEU A 7 -5.35 -22.51 -2.24
CA LEU A 7 -6.01 -21.20 -2.34
C LEU A 7 -5.31 -20.13 -1.49
N LEU A 8 -4.88 -20.48 -0.28
CA LEU A 8 -4.11 -19.59 0.59
C LEU A 8 -2.76 -19.19 -0.05
N TYR A 9 -2.02 -20.13 -0.66
CA TYR A 9 -0.77 -19.80 -1.35
C TYR A 9 -0.98 -18.88 -2.54
N VAL A 10 -2.04 -19.11 -3.33
CA VAL A 10 -2.40 -18.22 -4.45
C VAL A 10 -2.78 -16.84 -3.93
N ALA A 11 -3.60 -16.76 -2.88
CA ALA A 11 -4.00 -15.49 -2.27
C ALA A 11 -2.80 -14.72 -1.70
N LEU A 12 -1.86 -15.40 -1.05
CA LEU A 12 -0.60 -14.81 -0.59
C LEU A 12 0.25 -14.27 -1.75
N GLY A 13 0.37 -15.05 -2.83
CA GLY A 13 1.09 -14.59 -4.03
C GLY A 13 0.45 -13.34 -4.64
N LEU A 14 -0.87 -13.32 -4.75
CA LEU A 14 -1.61 -12.13 -5.22
C LEU A 14 -1.45 -10.94 -4.29
N LEU A 15 -1.48 -11.15 -2.97
CA LEU A 15 -1.25 -10.12 -1.97
C LEU A 15 0.15 -9.49 -2.10
N MET A 16 1.17 -10.32 -2.33
CA MET A 16 2.53 -9.84 -2.59
C MET A 16 2.63 -9.02 -3.88
N VAL A 17 1.96 -9.45 -4.95
CA VAL A 17 1.93 -8.72 -6.23
C VAL A 17 1.25 -7.35 -6.07
N VAL A 18 0.07 -7.29 -5.45
CA VAL A 18 -0.65 -6.02 -5.33
C VAL A 18 0.04 -5.05 -4.36
N SER A 19 0.68 -5.56 -3.30
CA SER A 19 1.47 -4.73 -2.37
C SER A 19 2.76 -4.20 -2.99
N ILE A 20 3.47 -4.97 -3.83
CA ILE A 20 4.66 -4.44 -4.50
C ILE A 20 4.32 -3.42 -5.59
N ILE A 21 3.16 -3.55 -6.24
CA ILE A 21 2.64 -2.51 -7.15
C ILE A 21 2.40 -1.22 -6.37
N GLU A 22 1.76 -1.28 -5.20
CA GLU A 22 1.54 -0.12 -4.32
C GLU A 22 2.86 0.56 -3.94
N LEU A 23 3.84 -0.22 -3.46
CA LEU A 23 5.18 0.28 -3.14
C LEU A 23 5.85 0.92 -4.35
N SER A 24 5.70 0.33 -5.53
CA SER A 24 6.32 0.83 -6.76
C SER A 24 5.74 2.17 -7.18
N PHE A 25 4.41 2.33 -7.14
CA PHE A 25 3.75 3.59 -7.44
C PHE A 25 4.10 4.69 -6.43
N ILE A 26 4.06 4.39 -5.12
CA ILE A 26 4.44 5.37 -4.09
C ILE A 26 5.92 5.75 -4.23
N SER A 27 6.82 4.79 -4.46
CA SER A 27 8.25 5.08 -4.62
C SER A 27 8.52 5.95 -5.85
N GLY A 28 7.85 5.68 -6.97
CA GLY A 28 7.95 6.49 -8.18
C GLY A 28 7.46 7.93 -7.94
N MET A 29 6.33 8.06 -7.24
CA MET A 29 5.75 9.35 -6.86
C MET A 29 6.67 10.15 -5.93
N VAL A 30 7.15 9.55 -4.83
CA VAL A 30 8.05 10.21 -3.87
C VAL A 30 9.37 10.60 -4.52
N GLY A 31 9.94 9.72 -5.35
CA GLY A 31 11.17 10.01 -6.09
C GLY A 31 11.01 11.19 -7.04
N TRP A 32 9.88 11.30 -7.72
CA TRP A 32 9.57 12.44 -8.58
C TRP A 32 9.32 13.72 -7.78
N LEU A 33 8.60 13.66 -6.65
CA LEU A 33 8.39 14.83 -5.80
C LEU A 33 9.71 15.42 -5.31
N HIS A 34 10.65 14.59 -4.87
CA HIS A 34 11.95 15.09 -4.40
C HIS A 34 12.80 15.70 -5.52
N ARG A 35 12.72 15.20 -6.75
CA ARG A 35 13.56 15.64 -7.87
C ARG A 35 12.98 16.82 -8.65
N THR A 36 11.68 16.78 -8.93
CA THR A 36 11.01 17.68 -9.87
C THR A 36 10.10 18.67 -9.15
N ALA A 37 9.29 18.20 -8.20
CA ALA A 37 8.35 19.09 -7.48
C ALA A 37 9.03 20.09 -6.53
N THR A 38 10.30 19.87 -6.17
CA THR A 38 11.09 20.85 -5.40
C THR A 38 11.49 22.08 -6.22
N GLY A 39 11.38 22.00 -7.56
CA GLY A 39 11.64 23.07 -8.51
C GLY A 39 10.49 24.08 -8.67
N THR A 40 10.46 24.73 -9.83
CA THR A 40 9.43 25.71 -10.22
C THR A 40 8.85 25.39 -11.57
N PHE A 41 7.56 25.63 -11.74
CA PHE A 41 6.82 25.50 -12.99
C PHE A 41 6.45 26.87 -13.52
N SER A 42 6.57 27.04 -14.83
CA SER A 42 6.24 28.29 -15.49
C SER A 42 4.84 28.29 -16.06
N PHE A 43 4.04 29.31 -15.73
CA PHE A 43 2.69 29.48 -16.26
C PHE A 43 2.47 30.89 -16.83
N GLN A 44 1.53 31.02 -17.76
CA GLN A 44 1.12 32.29 -18.34
C GLN A 44 -0.12 32.84 -17.62
N TRP A 45 -0.11 34.13 -17.32
CA TRP A 45 -1.27 34.83 -16.81
C TRP A 45 -1.29 36.27 -17.33
N GLN A 46 -2.41 36.68 -17.95
CA GLN A 46 -2.56 38.01 -18.55
C GLN A 46 -1.41 38.39 -19.52
N GLY A 47 -0.92 37.42 -20.30
CA GLY A 47 0.16 37.62 -21.28
C GLY A 47 1.56 37.73 -20.68
N THR A 48 1.72 37.54 -19.37
CA THR A 48 3.01 37.56 -18.69
C THR A 48 3.33 36.18 -18.11
N LYS A 49 4.61 35.79 -18.19
CA LYS A 49 5.11 34.53 -17.67
C LYS A 49 5.45 34.68 -16.18
N TYR A 50 4.87 33.80 -15.36
CA TYR A 50 5.13 33.71 -13.93
C TYR A 50 5.67 32.33 -13.56
N GLN A 51 6.24 32.23 -12.36
CA GLN A 51 6.78 30.98 -11.81
C GLN A 51 6.02 30.63 -10.54
N ILE A 52 5.71 29.35 -10.37
CA ILE A 52 5.15 28.81 -9.14
C ILE A 52 6.02 27.64 -8.67
N LYS A 53 6.25 27.53 -7.35
CA LYS A 53 6.94 26.36 -6.82
C LYS A 53 6.11 25.09 -7.03
N GLY A 54 6.78 23.98 -7.29
CA GLY A 54 6.13 22.68 -7.45
C GLY A 54 5.60 22.07 -6.16
N GLU A 55 5.92 22.68 -5.01
CA GLU A 55 5.46 22.25 -3.69
C GLU A 55 4.70 23.42 -3.02
N PRO A 56 3.43 23.23 -2.60
CA PRO A 56 2.68 24.25 -1.86
C PRO A 56 3.17 24.35 -0.42
N ALA A 57 2.75 25.39 0.30
CA ALA A 57 3.16 25.61 1.68
C ALA A 57 2.66 24.49 2.61
N ASN A 58 1.45 24.00 2.37
CA ASN A 58 0.79 22.98 3.18
C ASN A 58 0.50 21.73 2.33
N ILE A 59 1.51 20.88 2.14
CA ILE A 59 1.34 19.59 1.46
C ILE A 59 1.02 18.50 2.49
N ILE A 60 0.02 17.65 2.19
CA ILE A 60 -0.40 16.54 3.04
C ILE A 60 0.13 15.24 2.43
N THR A 61 1.05 14.56 3.12
CA THR A 61 1.72 13.34 2.65
C THR A 61 1.51 12.13 3.55
N ASP A 62 0.91 12.29 4.73
CA ASP A 62 0.75 11.25 5.73
C ASP A 62 -0.09 10.06 5.25
N GLN A 63 -1.05 10.30 4.37
CA GLN A 63 -1.83 9.25 3.72
C GLN A 63 -0.97 8.38 2.80
N GLY A 64 0.00 8.98 2.11
CA GLY A 64 1.01 8.25 1.33
C GLY A 64 1.97 7.47 2.21
N HIS A 65 2.42 8.03 3.33
CA HIS A 65 3.26 7.31 4.31
C HIS A 65 2.52 6.11 4.93
N THR A 66 1.23 6.29 5.27
CA THR A 66 0.39 5.24 5.80
C THR A 66 0.21 4.11 4.78
N SER A 67 -0.09 4.44 3.52
CA SER A 67 -0.19 3.43 2.45
C SER A 67 1.13 2.68 2.23
N ASN A 68 2.27 3.38 2.23
CA ASN A 68 3.59 2.77 2.12
C ASN A 68 3.86 1.77 3.26
N GLY A 69 3.57 2.17 4.51
CA GLY A 69 3.69 1.31 5.69
C GLY A 69 2.81 0.07 5.61
N ALA A 70 1.57 0.22 5.12
CA ALA A 70 0.64 -0.87 4.91
C ALA A 70 1.15 -1.87 3.85
N ALA A 71 1.61 -1.36 2.70
CA ALA A 71 2.14 -2.16 1.60
C ALA A 71 3.43 -2.89 1.98
N GLY A 72 4.36 -2.21 2.65
CA GLY A 72 5.60 -2.81 3.14
C GLY A 72 5.34 -3.92 4.17
N THR A 73 4.39 -3.69 5.09
CA THR A 73 3.97 -4.68 6.09
C THR A 73 3.34 -5.91 5.41
N ALA A 74 2.42 -5.70 4.47
CA ALA A 74 1.79 -6.79 3.73
C ALA A 74 2.80 -7.59 2.92
N PHE A 75 3.75 -6.95 2.24
CA PHE A 75 4.75 -7.65 1.43
C PHE A 75 5.72 -8.45 2.31
N VAL A 76 6.32 -7.82 3.32
CA VAL A 76 7.38 -8.42 4.12
C VAL A 76 6.82 -9.33 5.21
N LEU A 77 5.99 -8.79 6.10
CA LEU A 77 5.53 -9.55 7.26
C LEU A 77 4.46 -10.58 6.88
N ILE A 78 3.53 -10.22 5.99
CA ILE A 78 2.43 -11.13 5.64
C ILE A 78 2.85 -12.06 4.50
N GLY A 79 3.41 -11.53 3.42
CA GLY A 79 3.90 -12.30 2.27
C GLY A 79 5.07 -13.20 2.64
N CYS A 80 6.25 -12.62 2.85
CA CYS A 80 7.46 -13.41 3.17
C CYS A 80 7.31 -14.15 4.50
N GLY A 81 6.80 -13.49 5.54
CA GLY A 81 6.56 -14.12 6.84
C GLY A 81 5.53 -15.24 6.79
N GLY A 82 4.49 -15.12 5.96
CA GLY A 82 3.48 -16.16 5.77
C GLY A 82 4.01 -17.38 5.06
N ILE A 83 4.82 -17.19 4.01
CA ILE A 83 5.52 -18.29 3.34
C ILE A 83 6.39 -19.05 4.36
N LEU A 84 7.21 -18.33 5.15
CA LEU A 84 8.07 -18.94 6.17
C LEU A 84 7.25 -19.67 7.25
N ALA A 85 6.18 -19.05 7.75
CA ALA A 85 5.30 -19.65 8.75
C ALA A 85 4.65 -20.95 8.25
N LEU A 86 4.16 -20.95 7.00
CA LEU A 86 3.54 -22.13 6.38
C LEU A 86 4.56 -23.24 6.13
N ILE A 87 5.77 -22.93 5.65
CA ILE A 87 6.85 -23.91 5.44
C ILE A 87 7.25 -24.57 6.76
N LEU A 88 7.53 -23.76 7.80
CA LEU A 88 7.95 -24.28 9.11
C LEU A 88 6.86 -25.16 9.75
N ARG A 89 5.59 -24.78 9.54
CA ARG A 89 4.42 -25.52 10.03
C ARG A 89 4.18 -26.85 9.30
N ASN A 90 4.63 -27.00 8.06
CA ASN A 90 4.42 -28.21 7.27
C ASN A 90 5.51 -29.27 7.45
N ARG A 91 6.47 -29.06 8.35
CA ARG A 91 7.47 -30.08 8.72
C ARG A 91 6.81 -31.21 9.49
N GLN A 92 7.31 -32.45 9.36
CA GLN A 92 6.75 -33.66 9.99
C GLN A 92 6.60 -33.54 11.53
N ASN A 93 7.49 -32.79 12.21
CA ASN A 93 7.43 -32.53 13.65
C ASN A 93 7.45 -31.02 13.92
N PRO A 94 6.31 -30.31 13.79
CA PRO A 94 6.26 -28.88 14.06
C PRO A 94 6.33 -28.66 15.58
N GLY A 95 7.51 -28.24 16.05
CA GLY A 95 7.73 -27.91 17.46
C GLY A 95 6.95 -26.68 17.93
N LYS A 96 6.98 -26.40 19.24
CA LYS A 96 6.29 -25.26 19.87
C LYS A 96 6.58 -23.92 19.18
N PHE A 97 7.82 -23.73 18.72
CA PHE A 97 8.25 -22.54 18.00
C PHE A 97 7.51 -22.32 16.67
N SER A 98 7.28 -23.38 15.88
CA SER A 98 6.55 -23.27 14.61
C SER A 98 5.08 -22.87 14.83
N ARG A 99 4.44 -23.41 15.88
CA ARG A 99 3.07 -23.03 16.26
C ARG A 99 2.99 -21.59 16.74
N PHE A 100 3.97 -21.17 17.53
CA PHE A 100 4.11 -19.78 17.97
C PHE A 100 4.25 -18.84 16.78
N LEU A 101 5.19 -19.11 15.86
CA LEU A 101 5.38 -18.28 14.66
C LEU A 101 4.12 -18.20 13.79
N TYR A 102 3.42 -19.32 13.56
CA TYR A 102 2.19 -19.31 12.78
C TYR A 102 1.08 -18.48 13.46
N THR A 103 0.94 -18.62 14.78
CA THR A 103 -0.07 -17.85 15.55
C THR A 103 0.25 -16.36 15.54
N THR A 104 1.53 -16.01 15.74
CA THR A 104 2.00 -14.63 15.67
C THR A 104 1.77 -14.05 14.28
N TRP A 105 2.13 -14.78 13.22
CA TRP A 105 1.86 -14.37 11.84
C TRP A 105 0.37 -14.13 11.60
N LEU A 106 -0.52 -15.02 12.08
CA LEU A 106 -1.97 -14.87 11.93
C LEU A 106 -2.50 -13.60 12.62
N VAL A 107 -2.00 -13.27 13.82
CA VAL A 107 -2.36 -12.03 14.52
C VAL A 107 -1.89 -10.81 13.73
N PHE A 108 -0.63 -10.80 13.29
CA PHE A 108 -0.10 -9.70 12.47
C PHE A 108 -0.83 -9.58 11.13
N ASN A 109 -1.34 -10.68 10.56
CA ASN A 109 -2.13 -10.63 9.34
C ASN A 109 -3.42 -9.83 9.51
N VAL A 110 -4.16 -10.09 10.59
CA VAL A 110 -5.37 -9.32 10.91
C VAL A 110 -5.03 -7.84 11.17
N LEU A 111 -3.97 -7.56 11.91
CA LEU A 111 -3.53 -6.17 12.16
C LEU A 111 -3.10 -5.47 10.87
N SER A 112 -2.42 -6.18 9.96
CA SER A 112 -2.01 -5.65 8.66
C SER A 112 -3.21 -5.36 7.78
N LEU A 113 -4.25 -6.19 7.79
CA LEU A 113 -5.50 -5.92 7.08
C LEU A 113 -6.18 -4.65 7.59
N LEU A 114 -6.23 -4.45 8.92
CA LEU A 114 -6.77 -3.22 9.52
C LEU A 114 -5.95 -1.98 9.14
N LEU A 115 -4.63 -2.12 9.02
CA LEU A 115 -3.76 -1.05 8.55
C LEU A 115 -4.01 -0.71 7.08
N VAL A 116 -4.18 -1.70 6.20
CA VAL A 116 -4.56 -1.49 4.79
C VAL A 116 -5.93 -0.83 4.67
N LEU A 117 -6.92 -1.26 5.46
CA LEU A 117 -8.23 -0.62 5.52
C LEU A 117 -8.12 0.84 5.98
N SER A 118 -7.32 1.11 7.01
CA SER A 118 -7.09 2.47 7.50
C SER A 118 -6.41 3.33 6.43
N ALA A 119 -5.40 2.81 5.73
CA ALA A 119 -4.75 3.50 4.62
C ALA A 119 -5.72 3.83 3.48
N LEU A 120 -6.58 2.86 3.12
CA LEU A 120 -7.64 3.04 2.12
C LEU A 120 -8.59 4.17 2.50
N ILE A 121 -9.21 4.09 3.69
CA ILE A 121 -10.16 5.10 4.16
C ILE A 121 -9.47 6.46 4.24
N TYR A 122 -8.31 6.53 4.88
CA TYR A 122 -7.60 7.79 5.10
C TYR A 122 -7.22 8.47 3.78
N THR A 123 -6.70 7.71 2.81
CA THR A 123 -6.33 8.23 1.50
C THR A 123 -7.53 8.79 0.75
N PHE A 124 -8.65 8.06 0.72
CA PHE A 124 -9.84 8.51 0.00
C PHE A 124 -10.52 9.69 0.67
N VAL A 125 -10.63 9.70 2.00
CA VAL A 125 -11.23 10.82 2.75
C VAL A 125 -10.43 12.10 2.49
N VAL A 126 -9.13 12.09 2.77
CA VAL A 126 -8.30 13.30 2.62
C VAL A 126 -8.25 13.76 1.17
N THR A 127 -8.11 12.84 0.20
CA THR A 127 -8.07 13.24 -1.21
C THR A 127 -9.40 13.81 -1.69
N ASN A 128 -10.52 13.28 -1.21
CA ASN A 128 -11.84 13.75 -1.62
C ASN A 128 -12.25 15.07 -0.93
N GLU A 129 -11.88 15.28 0.34
CA GLU A 129 -12.09 16.55 1.04
C GLU A 129 -11.39 17.73 0.35
N HIS A 130 -10.30 17.44 -0.35
CA HIS A 130 -9.48 18.41 -1.07
C HIS A 130 -9.76 18.42 -2.59
N ASN A 131 -10.83 17.76 -3.04
CA ASN A 131 -11.15 17.69 -4.46
C ASN A 131 -11.77 19.01 -4.96
N GLY A 132 -11.50 19.37 -6.21
CA GLY A 132 -12.01 20.59 -6.84
C GLY A 132 -11.33 21.89 -6.38
N GLN A 133 -10.33 21.82 -5.51
CA GLN A 133 -9.46 22.96 -5.21
C GLN A 133 -8.74 23.43 -6.49
N SER A 134 -8.55 24.74 -6.63
CA SER A 134 -7.90 25.33 -7.81
C SER A 134 -6.90 26.42 -7.40
N ILE A 135 -5.81 26.55 -8.14
CA ILE A 135 -4.81 27.58 -7.88
C ILE A 135 -5.34 28.92 -8.41
N ILE A 136 -5.51 29.90 -7.52
CA ILE A 136 -5.90 31.26 -7.91
C ILE A 136 -4.70 31.94 -8.62
N PRO A 137 -4.77 32.21 -9.94
CA PRO A 137 -3.60 32.68 -10.70
C PRO A 137 -3.11 34.07 -10.25
N SER A 138 -4.02 34.94 -9.81
CA SER A 138 -3.69 36.28 -9.31
C SER A 138 -2.92 36.26 -7.99
N VAL A 139 -3.07 35.19 -7.19
CA VAL A 139 -2.29 34.97 -5.97
C VAL A 139 -0.93 34.39 -6.36
N ALA A 140 -0.93 33.36 -7.21
CA ALA A 140 0.31 32.73 -7.68
C ALA A 140 1.26 33.73 -8.37
N ALA A 141 0.72 34.64 -9.19
CA ALA A 141 1.50 35.66 -9.91
C ALA A 141 2.13 36.73 -9.00
N LYS A 142 1.66 36.88 -7.76
CA LYS A 142 2.20 37.83 -6.77
C LYS A 142 3.31 37.21 -5.90
N LEU A 143 3.57 35.91 -6.04
CA LEU A 143 4.58 35.23 -5.25
C LEU A 143 5.98 35.65 -5.72
N ASN A 144 6.87 35.92 -4.76
CA ASN A 144 8.28 36.14 -5.05
C ASN A 144 8.95 34.83 -5.47
N ALA A 145 10.10 34.94 -6.14
CA ALA A 145 10.89 33.78 -6.54
C ALA A 145 11.16 32.85 -5.34
N GLY A 146 10.76 31.59 -5.48
CA GLY A 146 10.96 30.56 -4.47
C GLY A 146 9.92 30.52 -3.34
N GLN A 147 8.94 31.41 -3.31
CA GLN A 147 7.82 31.31 -2.36
C GLN A 147 6.88 30.18 -2.73
N LYS A 148 6.45 29.42 -1.71
CA LYS A 148 5.45 28.36 -1.85
C LYS A 148 4.04 28.96 -1.89
N TYR A 149 3.13 28.32 -2.60
CA TYR A 149 1.73 28.74 -2.64
C TYR A 149 1.09 28.60 -1.25
N PRO A 150 0.57 29.68 -0.63
CA PRO A 150 0.25 29.68 0.79
C PRO A 150 -1.19 29.27 1.11
N LEU A 151 -2.08 29.26 0.12
CA LEU A 151 -3.50 29.01 0.36
C LEU A 151 -3.79 27.52 0.39
N GLU A 152 -4.71 27.16 1.29
CA GLU A 152 -5.25 25.82 1.47
C GLU A 152 -4.18 24.78 1.85
N SER A 153 -4.65 23.55 2.07
CA SER A 153 -3.83 22.36 2.16
C SER A 153 -4.07 21.48 0.95
N TRP A 154 -3.08 20.69 0.56
CA TRP A 154 -3.11 19.96 -0.69
C TRP A 154 -2.59 18.56 -0.55
N THR A 155 -3.34 17.59 -1.08
CA THR A 155 -2.74 16.30 -1.44
C THR A 155 -1.90 16.44 -2.70
N PRO A 156 -0.88 15.59 -2.92
CA PRO A 156 -0.15 15.57 -4.19
C PRO A 156 -1.10 15.45 -5.39
N GLN A 157 -2.09 14.56 -5.32
CA GLN A 157 -3.09 14.34 -6.36
C GLN A 157 -3.79 15.65 -6.77
N ASN A 158 -4.29 16.41 -5.79
CA ASN A 158 -5.08 17.61 -6.07
C ASN A 158 -4.20 18.79 -6.42
N TRP A 159 -3.02 18.91 -5.81
CA TRP A 159 -2.05 19.96 -6.14
C TRP A 159 -1.63 19.90 -7.61
N PHE A 160 -1.20 18.73 -8.09
CA PHE A 160 -0.75 18.59 -9.48
C PHE A 160 -1.90 18.60 -10.48
N SER A 161 -3.12 18.24 -10.05
CA SER A 161 -4.32 18.47 -10.85
C SER A 161 -4.55 19.98 -11.04
N ALA A 162 -4.54 20.76 -9.96
CA ALA A 162 -4.75 22.20 -10.03
C ALA A 162 -3.62 22.95 -10.74
N LEU A 163 -2.39 22.43 -10.67
CA LEU A 163 -1.25 22.95 -11.43
C LEU A 163 -1.44 22.77 -12.94
N LEU A 164 -2.04 21.65 -13.37
CA LEU A 164 -2.37 21.40 -14.78
C LEU A 164 -3.54 22.25 -15.30
N ASP A 165 -4.34 22.84 -14.41
CA ASP A 165 -5.39 23.79 -14.78
C ASP A 165 -4.83 25.18 -15.13
N LEU A 166 -3.58 25.46 -14.72
CA LEU A 166 -2.85 26.66 -15.16
C LEU A 166 -2.38 26.51 -16.62
N ASP A 167 -2.21 27.65 -17.30
CA ASP A 167 -1.61 27.71 -18.63
C ASP A 167 -0.09 27.51 -18.55
N LEU A 168 0.33 26.25 -18.37
CA LEU A 168 1.75 25.87 -18.28
C LEU A 168 2.46 26.13 -19.61
N SER A 169 3.56 26.88 -19.55
CA SER A 169 4.29 27.34 -20.74
C SER A 169 5.13 26.27 -21.45
N ASN A 170 5.34 25.11 -20.81
CA ASN A 170 6.18 24.03 -21.32
C ASN A 170 5.37 22.73 -21.42
N SER A 171 5.18 22.23 -22.65
CA SER A 171 4.41 21.01 -22.91
C SER A 171 5.08 19.75 -22.35
N ASN A 172 6.41 19.72 -22.26
CA ASN A 172 7.13 18.59 -21.65
C ASN A 172 6.90 18.55 -20.12
N GLU A 173 6.88 19.71 -19.45
CA GLU A 173 6.53 19.79 -18.01
C GLU A 173 5.10 19.33 -17.78
N ARG A 174 4.14 19.80 -18.62
CA ARG A 174 2.75 19.34 -18.56
C ARG A 174 2.66 17.82 -18.70
N SER A 175 3.31 17.24 -19.71
CA SER A 175 3.28 15.78 -19.93
C SER A 175 3.91 15.00 -18.78
N ASP A 176 4.99 15.52 -18.17
CA ASP A 176 5.64 14.90 -17.02
C ASP A 176 4.75 14.91 -15.76
N ILE A 177 4.09 16.05 -15.49
CA ILE A 177 3.11 16.18 -14.40
C ILE A 177 1.93 15.25 -14.66
N GLU A 178 1.38 15.20 -15.88
CA GLU A 178 0.27 14.31 -16.23
C GLU A 178 0.61 12.84 -16.02
N HIS A 179 1.83 12.42 -16.38
CA HIS A 179 2.30 11.05 -16.15
C HIS A 179 2.35 10.72 -14.66
N HIS A 180 2.96 11.59 -13.84
CA HIS A 180 3.10 11.34 -12.41
C HIS A 180 1.78 11.50 -11.64
N LEU A 181 0.88 12.37 -12.11
CA LEU A 181 -0.48 12.46 -11.58
C LEU A 181 -1.26 11.15 -11.81
N ARG A 182 -1.05 10.47 -12.93
CA ARG A 182 -1.62 9.13 -13.15
C ARG A 182 -1.04 8.10 -12.18
N LEU A 183 0.26 8.16 -11.86
CA LEU A 183 0.84 7.31 -10.82
C LEU A 183 0.27 7.62 -9.43
N MET A 184 0.08 8.90 -9.11
CA MET A 184 -0.52 9.36 -7.84
C MET A 184 -1.96 8.88 -7.65
N LYS A 185 -2.76 8.94 -8.72
CA LYS A 185 -4.11 8.34 -8.73
C LYS A 185 -4.01 6.81 -8.74
N GLY A 186 -3.02 6.26 -9.42
CA GLY A 186 -2.77 4.82 -9.52
C GLY A 186 -2.63 4.14 -8.16
N TRP A 187 -1.76 4.65 -7.27
CA TRP A 187 -1.63 4.07 -5.92
C TRP A 187 -2.89 4.29 -5.07
N GLN A 188 -3.51 5.48 -5.14
CA GLN A 188 -4.79 5.72 -4.45
C GLN A 188 -5.83 4.65 -4.80
N TYR A 189 -6.03 4.36 -6.08
CA TYR A 189 -7.03 3.37 -6.50
C TYR A 189 -6.56 1.92 -6.34
N ASN A 190 -5.25 1.65 -6.35
CA ASN A 190 -4.69 0.32 -6.11
C ASN A 190 -4.91 -0.16 -4.66
N LEU A 191 -5.14 0.75 -3.70
CA LEU A 191 -5.59 0.41 -2.35
C LEU A 191 -6.90 -0.41 -2.33
N ILE A 192 -7.79 -0.25 -3.32
CA ILE A 192 -9.05 -1.01 -3.40
C ILE A 192 -8.79 -2.50 -3.67
N PRO A 193 -8.16 -2.91 -4.80
CA PRO A 193 -7.85 -4.32 -5.02
C PRO A 193 -6.90 -4.86 -3.97
N PHE A 194 -5.98 -4.04 -3.44
CA PHE A 194 -5.11 -4.43 -2.33
C PHE A 194 -5.92 -4.87 -1.10
N PHE A 195 -6.86 -4.04 -0.64
CA PHE A 195 -7.73 -4.39 0.48
C PHE A 195 -8.56 -5.65 0.22
N VAL A 196 -9.17 -5.78 -0.97
CA VAL A 196 -10.02 -6.93 -1.31
C VAL A 196 -9.23 -8.23 -1.31
N ILE A 197 -8.04 -8.23 -1.93
CA ILE A 197 -7.16 -9.40 -1.98
C ILE A 197 -6.66 -9.74 -0.57
N HIS A 198 -6.29 -8.74 0.22
CA HIS A 198 -5.84 -8.97 1.60
C HIS A 198 -6.96 -9.54 2.47
N LEU A 199 -8.18 -9.01 2.36
CA LEU A 199 -9.35 -9.54 3.06
C LEU A 199 -9.58 -11.02 2.70
N ALA A 200 -9.53 -11.36 1.41
CA ALA A 200 -9.69 -12.74 0.94
C ALA A 200 -8.58 -13.66 1.48
N GLU A 201 -7.33 -13.20 1.44
CA GLU A 201 -6.19 -13.93 2.02
C GLU A 201 -6.37 -14.15 3.52
N THR A 202 -6.77 -13.12 4.27
CA THR A 202 -6.96 -13.23 5.73
C THR A 202 -8.10 -14.19 6.07
N VAL A 203 -9.20 -14.16 5.32
CA VAL A 203 -10.30 -15.12 5.49
C VAL A 203 -9.82 -16.56 5.25
N LEU A 204 -9.02 -16.79 4.21
CA LEU A 204 -8.44 -18.10 3.93
C LEU A 204 -7.47 -18.55 5.02
N ALA A 205 -6.64 -17.65 5.55
CA ALA A 205 -5.70 -17.92 6.63
C ALA A 205 -6.42 -18.32 7.93
N LEU A 206 -7.49 -17.60 8.28
CA LEU A 206 -8.34 -17.91 9.42
C LEU A 206 -9.06 -19.26 9.22
N TRP A 207 -9.57 -19.52 8.02
CA TRP A 207 -10.22 -20.80 7.71
C TRP A 207 -9.24 -21.98 7.82
N ASP A 208 -8.04 -21.88 7.25
CA ASP A 208 -7.00 -22.92 7.39
C ASP A 208 -6.60 -23.12 8.87
N ALA A 209 -6.53 -22.05 9.67
CA ALA A 209 -6.30 -22.15 11.11
C ALA A 209 -7.43 -22.88 11.85
N MET A 210 -8.69 -22.62 11.49
CA MET A 210 -9.87 -23.29 12.08
C MET A 210 -9.94 -24.76 11.70
N GLN A 211 -9.71 -25.11 10.42
CA GLN A 211 -9.70 -26.50 9.98
C GLN A 211 -8.67 -27.31 10.76
N ARG A 212 -7.46 -26.76 10.97
CA ARG A 212 -6.43 -27.44 11.76
C ARG A 212 -6.71 -27.56 13.24
N ARG A 213 -7.49 -26.66 13.84
CA ARG A 213 -7.95 -26.83 15.23
C ARG A 213 -8.90 -28.02 15.36
N ASN A 214 -9.66 -28.30 14.30
CA ASN A 214 -10.61 -29.40 14.24
C ASN A 214 -9.97 -30.73 13.77
N GLU A 215 -8.82 -30.66 13.08
CA GLU A 215 -7.94 -31.81 12.86
C GLU A 215 -7.36 -32.23 14.21
N LEU A 216 -8.03 -33.19 14.87
CA LEU A 216 -7.49 -33.89 16.05
C LEU A 216 -6.05 -34.30 15.72
N VAL A 217 -5.07 -33.66 16.37
CA VAL A 217 -3.70 -34.17 16.40
C VAL A 217 -3.85 -35.62 16.84
N PRO A 218 -3.46 -36.64 16.04
CA PRO A 218 -3.45 -38.00 16.54
C PRO A 218 -2.52 -37.97 17.74
N ALA A 219 -3.12 -38.04 18.93
CA ALA A 219 -2.41 -38.18 20.17
C ALA A 219 -1.56 -39.42 19.96
N TYR A 220 -0.25 -39.20 19.80
CA TYR A 220 0.82 -40.19 19.86
C TYR A 220 0.28 -41.61 19.65
N ALA A 221 0.05 -42.02 18.40
CA ALA A 221 -0.21 -43.43 18.16
C ALA A 221 1.04 -44.14 18.69
N PRO A 222 0.96 -44.88 19.82
CA PRO A 222 2.14 -45.52 20.36
C PRO A 222 2.66 -46.42 19.25
N ALA A 223 3.98 -46.41 19.05
CA ALA A 223 4.62 -47.33 18.14
C ALA A 223 4.06 -48.73 18.43
N LYS A 224 3.49 -49.39 17.42
CA LYS A 224 3.14 -50.80 17.53
C LYS A 224 4.45 -51.53 17.83
N HIS A 225 4.67 -51.82 19.10
CA HIS A 225 5.65 -52.83 19.47
C HIS A 225 5.04 -54.15 19.01
N ASP A 226 5.52 -54.63 17.86
CA ASP A 226 5.29 -55.99 17.44
C ASP A 226 5.78 -56.89 18.58
N SER A 227 4.80 -57.47 19.26
CA SER A 227 5.03 -58.38 20.37
C SER A 227 5.55 -59.67 19.76
N TYR A 228 6.87 -59.80 19.64
CA TYR A 228 7.48 -61.11 19.48
C TYR A 228 7.15 -61.89 20.76
N GLY A 229 6.19 -62.81 20.63
CA GLY A 229 5.81 -63.76 21.67
C GLY A 229 6.96 -64.72 21.99
N PRO A 230 6.89 -65.42 23.14
CA PRO A 230 7.99 -66.19 23.68
C PRO A 230 8.23 -67.46 22.87
N VAL A 231 9.51 -67.85 22.77
CA VAL A 231 9.94 -69.21 22.41
C VAL A 231 10.46 -69.88 23.67
#